data_AF-A0A356WRK7-F1
#
_entry.id   AF-A0A356WRK7-F1
#
_cell.length_a   1.000
_cell.length_b   1.000
_cell.length_c   1.000
_cell.angle_alpha   90.00
_cell.angle_beta   90.00
_cell.angle_gamma   90.00
#
_symmetry.space_group_name_H-M   'P 1'
#
loop_
_entity.id
_entity.type
_entity.pdbx_description
1 polymer ?
#
loop_
_entity_poly.entity_id
_entity_poly.type
_entity_poly.pdbx_seq_one_letter_code
_entity_poly.pdbx_strand_id
1 'polypeptide(L)'
;YGIDIASFLPYSITRTWHVQIAIFWIASAWLATGLYIAPSLSGRDPKFQKLGVNVLFVALLIVVAGSLIGQWFGVMQKLGLVENFWFGHQGYEYVDLGRFWQLLLVIGLFLWLTLMIRPIVPIIKKGTSERGLLILFLISCFAIAFFYAAGLMWGRTTNLAIAEYWRWWVVHLWVEGFFEVFATVVAAFLFTRMGLLRIKSATNNVLFATIIFLSGGILGTFHHLYFTGTPTGVMALGATFSALEVVPLVLIGFEAFHNYRMSKSTEWLADYKWPIYFL
;
A
#
# COMPACT_ATOMS: atom_id res chain seq x y z
N TYR A 1 -31.34 16.55 -9.17
CA TYR A 1 -32.40 16.58 -8.14
C TYR A 1 -32.66 17.98 -7.54
N GLY A 2 -32.30 19.09 -8.19
CA GLY A 2 -32.67 20.46 -7.74
C GLY A 2 -31.97 21.03 -6.51
N ILE A 3 -31.31 20.19 -5.69
CA ILE A 3 -30.54 20.61 -4.51
C ILE A 3 -29.16 21.15 -4.94
N ASP A 4 -28.78 22.34 -4.49
CA ASP A 4 -27.46 22.94 -4.73
C ASP A 4 -26.38 22.36 -3.80
N ILE A 5 -26.03 21.10 -4.05
CA ILE A 5 -24.96 20.40 -3.34
C ILE A 5 -23.59 21.04 -3.63
N ALA A 6 -23.41 21.62 -4.81
CA ALA A 6 -22.12 22.17 -5.25
C ALA A 6 -21.65 23.35 -4.38
N SER A 7 -22.59 24.08 -3.76
CA SER A 7 -22.28 25.16 -2.81
C SER A 7 -21.49 24.72 -1.56
N PHE A 8 -21.57 23.44 -1.17
CA PHE A 8 -20.85 22.90 -0.01
C PHE A 8 -20.07 21.61 -0.28
N LEU A 9 -20.35 20.89 -1.37
CA LEU A 9 -19.61 19.70 -1.83
C LEU A 9 -19.40 19.81 -3.34
N PRO A 10 -18.48 20.67 -3.80
CA PRO A 10 -18.15 20.80 -5.21
C PRO A 10 -17.47 19.52 -5.73
N TYR A 11 -17.45 19.37 -7.07
CA TYR A 11 -16.83 18.22 -7.74
C TYR A 11 -15.41 17.94 -7.25
N SER A 12 -14.58 18.97 -7.11
CA SER A 12 -13.20 18.84 -6.62
C SER A 12 -13.12 18.13 -5.28
N ILE A 13 -13.96 18.50 -4.30
CA ILE A 13 -14.01 17.81 -3.00
C ILE A 13 -14.50 16.37 -3.14
N THR A 14 -15.59 16.15 -3.88
CA THR A 14 -16.11 14.78 -4.03
C THR A 14 -15.11 13.85 -4.72
N ARG A 15 -14.37 14.34 -5.72
CA ARG A 15 -13.29 13.62 -6.40
C ARG A 15 -12.13 13.35 -5.44
N THR A 16 -11.66 14.38 -4.74
CA THR A 16 -10.56 14.25 -3.76
C THR A 16 -10.89 13.22 -2.70
N TRP A 17 -12.09 13.29 -2.11
CA TRP A 17 -12.53 12.34 -1.10
C TRP A 17 -12.71 10.93 -1.67
N HIS A 18 -13.23 10.79 -2.89
CA HIS A 18 -13.36 9.48 -3.53
C HIS A 18 -12.00 8.78 -3.67
N VAL A 19 -11.02 9.47 -4.26
CA VAL A 19 -9.67 8.91 -4.48
C VAL A 19 -8.97 8.66 -3.15
N GLN A 20 -9.03 9.60 -2.22
CA GLN A 20 -8.32 9.49 -0.95
C GLN A 20 -8.92 8.43 -0.02
N ILE A 21 -10.25 8.34 0.06
CA ILE A 21 -10.91 7.27 0.83
C ILE A 21 -10.58 5.92 0.21
N ALA A 22 -10.51 5.81 -1.14
CA ALA A 22 -10.10 4.58 -1.81
C ALA A 22 -8.73 4.09 -1.33
N ILE A 23 -7.74 4.98 -1.29
CA ILE A 23 -6.40 4.65 -0.77
C ILE A 23 -6.48 4.27 0.72
N PHE A 24 -7.19 5.06 1.53
CA PHE A 24 -7.26 4.82 2.98
C PHE A 24 -7.86 3.47 3.31
N TRP A 25 -9.00 3.08 2.73
CA TRP A 25 -9.64 1.83 3.09
C TRP A 25 -8.84 0.62 2.60
N ILE A 26 -8.28 0.67 1.37
CA ILE A 26 -7.46 -0.42 0.82
C ILE A 26 -6.20 -0.61 1.68
N ALA A 27 -5.47 0.47 1.95
CA ALA A 27 -4.27 0.40 2.77
C ALA A 27 -4.60 -0.09 4.20
N SER A 28 -5.69 0.41 4.80
CA SER A 28 -6.12 -0.02 6.14
C SER A 28 -6.47 -1.50 6.20
N ALA A 29 -7.12 -2.05 5.17
CA ALA A 29 -7.42 -3.47 5.08
C ALA A 29 -6.13 -4.32 5.08
N TRP A 30 -5.12 -3.94 4.28
CA TRP A 30 -3.84 -4.64 4.26
C TRP A 30 -3.05 -4.51 5.56
N LEU A 31 -3.03 -3.32 6.16
CA LEU A 31 -2.41 -3.09 7.47
C LEU A 31 -3.07 -3.96 8.55
N ALA A 32 -4.40 -4.06 8.54
CA ALA A 32 -5.17 -4.92 9.44
C ALA A 32 -4.86 -6.40 9.21
N THR A 33 -4.78 -6.84 7.94
CA THR A 33 -4.37 -8.21 7.59
C THR A 33 -2.98 -8.53 8.12
N GLY A 34 -2.02 -7.61 8.00
CA GLY A 34 -0.70 -7.76 8.61
C GLY A 34 -0.77 -7.93 10.13
N LEU A 35 -1.51 -7.05 10.80
CA LEU A 35 -1.69 -7.10 12.26
C LEU A 35 -2.43 -8.35 12.75
N TYR A 36 -3.29 -8.94 11.92
CA TYR A 36 -3.94 -10.21 12.18
C TYR A 36 -2.97 -11.39 12.06
N ILE A 37 -2.15 -11.40 11.00
CA ILE A 37 -1.21 -12.48 10.73
C ILE A 37 -0.07 -12.48 11.74
N ALA A 38 0.51 -11.32 12.07
CA ALA A 38 1.76 -11.27 12.82
C ALA A 38 1.72 -11.97 14.20
N PRO A 39 0.66 -11.82 15.03
CA PRO A 39 0.54 -12.55 16.30
C PRO A 39 0.17 -14.02 16.15
N SER A 40 -0.51 -14.40 15.06
CA SER A 40 -0.86 -15.80 14.78
C SER A 40 0.38 -16.70 14.65
N LEU A 41 1.53 -16.10 14.35
CA LEU A 41 2.83 -16.77 14.24
C LEU A 41 3.40 -17.20 15.59
N SER A 42 3.23 -16.37 16.63
CA SER A 42 3.77 -16.62 17.97
C SER A 42 2.77 -17.29 18.91
N GLY A 43 1.48 -17.30 18.54
CA GLY A 43 0.38 -17.79 19.40
C GLY A 43 0.14 -16.94 20.65
N ARG A 44 0.85 -15.81 20.77
CA ARG A 44 0.73 -14.85 21.88
C ARG A 44 1.12 -13.45 21.43
N ASP A 45 0.45 -12.46 21.98
CA ASP A 45 0.77 -11.06 21.73
C ASP A 45 2.02 -10.61 22.51
N PRO A 46 2.92 -9.83 21.90
CA PRO A 46 3.93 -9.06 22.62
C PRO A 46 3.28 -8.10 23.64
N LYS A 47 4.03 -7.73 24.70
CA LYS A 47 3.56 -6.75 25.68
C LYS A 47 3.09 -5.46 24.98
N PHE A 48 1.96 -4.91 25.39
CA PHE A 48 1.38 -3.68 24.82
C PHE A 48 1.00 -3.75 23.32
N GLN A 49 0.93 -4.93 22.70
CA GLN A 49 0.54 -5.04 21.27
C GLN A 49 -0.86 -4.47 21.02
N LYS A 50 -1.86 -4.88 21.82
CA LYS A 50 -3.24 -4.36 21.75
C LYS A 50 -3.30 -2.83 21.93
N LEU A 51 -2.52 -2.29 22.87
CA LEU A 51 -2.45 -0.85 23.08
C LEU A 51 -1.91 -0.13 21.83
N GLY A 52 -0.83 -0.63 21.25
CA GLY A 52 -0.27 -0.08 20.02
C GLY A 52 -1.24 -0.14 18.84
N VAL A 53 -1.98 -1.25 18.69
CA VAL A 53 -3.03 -1.37 17.67
C VAL A 53 -4.15 -0.35 17.90
N ASN A 54 -4.60 -0.15 19.14
CA ASN A 54 -5.62 0.85 19.47
C ASN A 54 -5.13 2.28 19.18
N VAL A 55 -3.87 2.59 19.52
CA VAL A 55 -3.25 3.89 19.22
C VAL A 55 -3.19 4.10 17.71
N LEU A 56 -2.75 3.10 16.95
CA LEU A 56 -2.70 3.17 15.48
C LEU A 56 -4.10 3.38 14.88
N PHE A 57 -5.11 2.68 15.40
CA PHE A 57 -6.50 2.81 14.97
C PHE A 57 -7.03 4.23 15.19
N VAL A 58 -6.85 4.79 16.39
CA VAL A 58 -7.26 6.16 16.69
C VAL A 58 -6.49 7.18 15.86
N ALA A 59 -5.18 6.98 15.68
CA ALA A 59 -4.36 7.84 14.83
C ALA A 59 -4.84 7.86 13.38
N LEU A 60 -5.21 6.70 12.83
CA LEU A 60 -5.78 6.59 11.49
C LEU A 60 -7.10 7.37 11.38
N LEU A 61 -8.02 7.23 12.35
CA LEU A 61 -9.27 7.99 12.36
C LEU A 61 -9.03 9.51 12.38
N ILE A 62 -8.05 9.95 13.18
CA ILE A 62 -7.65 11.36 13.23
C ILE A 62 -7.11 11.83 11.88
N VAL A 63 -6.23 11.05 11.24
CA VAL A 63 -5.68 11.39 9.91
C VAL A 63 -6.78 11.45 8.86
N VAL A 64 -7.67 10.45 8.81
CA VAL A 64 -8.77 10.40 7.83
C VAL A 64 -9.70 11.59 8.04
N ALA A 65 -10.29 11.74 9.23
CA ALA A 65 -11.23 12.82 9.48
C ALA A 65 -10.57 14.20 9.32
N GLY A 66 -9.38 14.38 9.90
CA GLY A 66 -8.62 15.62 9.83
C GLY A 66 -8.25 16.01 8.41
N SER A 67 -7.79 15.08 7.58
CA SER A 67 -7.44 15.36 6.19
C SER A 67 -8.66 15.69 5.33
N LEU A 68 -9.78 14.97 5.47
CA LEU A 68 -11.00 15.25 4.70
C LEU A 68 -11.59 16.61 5.07
N ILE A 69 -11.64 16.92 6.38
CA ILE A 69 -12.07 18.24 6.88
C ILE A 69 -11.12 19.33 6.38
N GLY A 70 -9.81 19.11 6.50
CA GLY A 70 -8.78 20.02 6.03
C GLY A 70 -8.93 20.36 4.54
N GLN A 71 -9.08 19.34 3.70
CA GLN A 71 -9.30 19.50 2.26
C GLN A 71 -10.54 20.33 1.97
N TRP A 72 -11.63 20.10 2.71
CA TRP A 72 -12.84 20.90 2.59
C TRP A 72 -12.58 22.37 2.89
N PHE A 73 -11.94 22.69 4.03
CA PHE A 73 -11.56 24.07 4.36
C PHE A 73 -10.62 24.68 3.30
N GLY A 74 -9.70 23.88 2.75
CA GLY A 74 -8.79 24.28 1.70
C GLY A 74 -9.48 24.69 0.40
N VAL A 75 -10.33 23.81 -0.14
CA VAL A 75 -11.04 24.08 -1.41
C VAL A 75 -12.08 25.17 -1.25
N MET A 76 -12.79 25.22 -0.12
CA MET A 76 -13.79 26.25 0.19
C MET A 76 -13.18 27.62 0.53
N GLN A 77 -11.87 27.81 0.28
CA GLN A 77 -11.15 29.08 0.46
C GLN A 77 -11.22 29.63 1.89
N LYS A 78 -11.20 28.73 2.89
CA LYS A 78 -11.23 29.09 4.31
C LYS A 78 -9.85 29.06 4.98
N LEU A 79 -8.80 28.72 4.23
CA LEU A 79 -7.41 28.69 4.67
C LEU A 79 -6.56 29.61 3.78
N GLY A 80 -5.50 30.20 4.35
CA GLY A 80 -4.48 30.89 3.57
C GLY A 80 -3.61 29.92 2.76
N LEU A 81 -2.77 30.44 1.86
CA LEU A 81 -1.98 29.61 0.93
C LEU A 81 -0.97 28.69 1.63
N VAL A 82 -0.39 29.15 2.75
CA VAL A 82 0.60 28.37 3.51
C VAL A 82 -0.12 27.31 4.34
N GLU A 83 -1.17 27.71 5.03
CA GLU A 83 -2.01 26.85 5.87
C GLU A 83 -2.68 25.76 5.03
N ASN A 84 -3.09 26.08 3.81
CA ASN A 84 -3.71 25.13 2.90
C ASN A 84 -2.75 24.00 2.50
N PHE A 85 -1.47 24.29 2.25
CA PHE A 85 -0.48 23.24 1.96
C PHE A 85 -0.25 22.31 3.18
N TRP A 86 -0.28 22.87 4.38
CA TRP A 86 0.01 22.12 5.61
C TRP A 86 -1.18 21.33 6.14
N PHE A 87 -2.34 21.95 6.24
CA PHE A 87 -3.52 21.38 6.90
C PHE A 87 -4.71 21.18 5.95
N GLY A 88 -4.65 21.74 4.75
CA GLY A 88 -5.72 21.70 3.78
C GLY A 88 -5.51 20.70 2.65
N HIS A 89 -5.48 21.21 1.43
CA HIS A 89 -5.41 20.47 0.18
C HIS A 89 -4.10 20.76 -0.56
N GLN A 90 -3.25 19.74 -0.77
CA GLN A 90 -1.97 19.91 -1.49
C GLN A 90 -2.14 20.15 -3.00
N GLY A 91 -3.22 19.64 -3.60
CA GLY A 91 -3.55 19.88 -5.02
C GLY A 91 -2.94 18.87 -5.99
N TYR A 92 -2.30 17.83 -5.46
CA TYR A 92 -1.72 16.74 -6.22
C TYR A 92 -2.55 15.47 -5.99
N GLU A 93 -3.14 14.96 -7.06
CA GLU A 93 -3.97 13.75 -7.00
C GLU A 93 -3.22 12.59 -6.34
N TYR A 94 -3.97 11.83 -5.52
CA TYR A 94 -3.52 10.69 -4.70
C TYR A 94 -2.72 11.08 -3.45
N VAL A 95 -2.23 12.32 -3.37
CA VAL A 95 -1.52 12.88 -2.21
C VAL A 95 -2.11 14.24 -1.82
N ASP A 96 -3.44 14.33 -1.89
CA ASP A 96 -4.20 15.56 -1.70
C ASP A 96 -4.21 16.05 -0.24
N LEU A 97 -4.03 15.16 0.75
CA LEU A 97 -4.00 15.52 2.17
C LEU A 97 -2.89 16.52 2.47
N GLY A 98 -3.16 17.53 3.31
CA GLY A 98 -2.14 18.47 3.78
C GLY A 98 -0.89 17.80 4.38
N ARG A 99 0.25 18.49 4.30
CA ARG A 99 1.57 17.99 4.73
C ARG A 99 1.60 17.50 6.18
N PHE A 100 0.87 18.16 7.09
CA PHE A 100 0.75 17.74 8.49
C PHE A 100 0.11 16.35 8.62
N TRP A 101 -1.01 16.13 7.92
CA TRP A 101 -1.70 14.84 7.90
C TRP A 101 -0.84 13.75 7.28
N GLN A 102 -0.08 14.09 6.23
CA GLN A 102 0.85 13.16 5.59
C GLN A 102 2.00 12.74 6.50
N LEU A 103 2.56 13.66 7.28
CA LEU A 103 3.58 13.34 8.30
C LEU A 103 3.02 12.41 9.38
N LEU A 104 1.80 12.69 9.86
CA LEU A 104 1.15 11.84 10.85
C LEU A 104 0.87 10.43 10.29
N LEU A 105 0.51 10.33 9.01
CA LEU A 105 0.36 9.04 8.32
C LEU A 105 1.69 8.28 8.21
N VAL A 106 2.80 8.95 7.85
CA VAL A 106 4.15 8.35 7.86
C VAL A 106 4.48 7.79 9.24
N ILE A 107 4.26 8.58 10.31
CA ILE A 107 4.48 8.13 11.69
C ILE A 107 3.61 6.91 12.01
N GLY A 108 2.34 6.92 11.59
CA GLY A 108 1.43 5.78 11.72
C GLY A 108 1.94 4.52 11.02
N LEU A 109 2.50 4.65 9.81
CA LEU A 109 3.08 3.52 9.07
C LEU A 109 4.33 2.95 9.76
N PHE A 110 5.19 3.78 10.34
CA PHE A 110 6.34 3.31 11.12
C PHE A 110 5.92 2.68 12.47
N LEU A 111 4.86 3.20 13.10
CA LEU A 111 4.25 2.55 14.25
C LEU A 111 3.70 1.17 13.86
N TRP A 112 2.97 1.08 12.75
CA TRP A 112 2.48 -0.19 12.21
C TRP A 112 3.63 -1.16 11.94
N LEU A 113 4.69 -0.73 11.25
CA LEU A 113 5.87 -1.53 10.98
C LEU A 113 6.50 -2.06 12.29
N THR A 114 6.56 -1.23 13.32
CA THR A 114 7.04 -1.65 14.65
C THR A 114 6.15 -2.76 15.23
N LEU A 115 4.83 -2.65 15.10
CA LEU A 115 3.88 -3.68 15.53
C LEU A 115 4.01 -4.99 14.74
N MET A 116 4.46 -4.94 13.48
CA MET A 116 4.76 -6.11 12.66
C MET A 116 6.08 -6.78 13.07
N ILE A 117 7.15 -5.99 13.22
CA ILE A 117 8.50 -6.49 13.53
C ILE A 117 8.54 -7.25 14.86
N ARG A 118 7.88 -6.70 15.89
CA ARG A 118 7.95 -7.21 17.28
C ARG A 118 7.57 -8.69 17.44
N PRO A 119 6.43 -9.19 16.92
CA PRO A 119 6.09 -10.61 16.99
C PRO A 119 6.90 -11.49 16.02
N ILE A 120 7.34 -10.96 14.86
CA ILE A 120 7.96 -11.76 13.79
C ILE A 120 9.46 -12.02 14.03
N VAL A 121 10.22 -11.01 14.46
CA VAL A 121 11.69 -11.13 14.63
C VAL A 121 12.12 -12.28 15.56
N PRO A 122 11.48 -12.50 16.73
CA PRO A 122 11.81 -13.64 17.58
C PRO A 122 11.64 -15.00 16.88
N ILE A 123 10.71 -15.12 15.93
CA ILE A 123 10.45 -16.35 15.18
C ILE A 123 11.51 -16.57 14.12
N ILE A 124 11.88 -15.51 13.39
CA ILE A 124 12.99 -15.54 12.43
C ILE A 124 14.30 -15.99 13.13
N LYS A 125 14.54 -15.49 14.35
CA LYS A 125 15.73 -15.87 15.15
C LYS A 125 15.76 -17.34 15.57
N LYS A 126 14.60 -18.01 15.66
CA LYS A 126 14.54 -19.46 15.94
C LYS A 126 14.97 -20.33 14.75
N GLY A 127 15.07 -19.77 13.55
CA GLY A 127 15.55 -20.49 12.37
C GLY A 127 14.59 -21.56 11.84
N THR A 128 13.27 -21.32 11.91
CA THR A 128 12.26 -22.24 11.37
C THR A 128 12.34 -22.34 9.84
N SER A 129 11.72 -23.38 9.26
CA SER A 129 11.64 -23.58 7.81
C SER A 129 10.94 -22.41 7.07
N GLU A 130 10.07 -21.68 7.75
CA GLU A 130 9.32 -20.51 7.24
C GLU A 130 10.17 -19.22 7.21
N ARG A 131 11.41 -19.25 7.70
CA ARG A 131 12.27 -18.06 7.87
C ARG A 131 12.37 -17.21 6.60
N GLY A 132 12.55 -17.82 5.44
CA GLY A 132 12.68 -17.09 4.17
C GLY A 132 11.43 -16.26 3.85
N LEU A 133 10.26 -16.88 3.96
CA LEU A 133 8.97 -16.23 3.70
C LEU A 133 8.68 -15.12 4.72
N LEU A 134 9.03 -15.32 6.00
CA LEU A 134 8.89 -14.30 7.04
C LEU A 134 9.84 -13.11 6.85
N ILE A 135 11.04 -13.34 6.33
CA ILE A 135 11.97 -12.26 5.98
C ILE A 135 11.40 -11.44 4.82
N LEU A 136 10.92 -12.09 3.77
CA LEU A 136 10.27 -11.40 2.64
C LEU A 136 9.06 -10.58 3.11
N PHE A 137 8.28 -11.14 4.03
CA PHE A 137 7.13 -10.44 4.63
C PHE A 137 7.54 -9.18 5.40
N LEU A 138 8.62 -9.23 6.21
CA LEU A 138 9.11 -8.04 6.89
C LEU A 138 9.73 -7.01 5.93
N ILE A 139 10.40 -7.47 4.87
CA ILE A 139 10.94 -6.58 3.83
C ILE A 139 9.80 -5.84 3.12
N SER A 140 8.70 -6.52 2.78
CA SER A 140 7.55 -5.86 2.16
C SER A 140 6.84 -4.90 3.13
N CYS A 141 6.70 -5.28 4.41
CA CYS A 141 6.20 -4.34 5.44
C CYS A 141 7.08 -3.09 5.53
N PHE A 142 8.40 -3.26 5.53
CA PHE A 142 9.35 -2.15 5.57
C PHE A 142 9.21 -1.27 4.33
N ALA A 143 9.11 -1.87 3.14
CA ALA A 143 8.94 -1.12 1.89
C ALA A 143 7.65 -0.27 1.92
N ILE A 144 6.53 -0.81 2.39
CA ILE A 144 5.29 -0.04 2.58
C ILE A 144 5.52 1.15 3.52
N ALA A 145 6.12 0.97 4.68
CA ALA A 145 6.30 2.11 5.60
C ALA A 145 7.30 3.16 5.06
N PHE A 146 8.40 2.69 4.47
CA PHE A 146 9.51 3.53 4.06
C PHE A 146 9.20 4.33 2.79
N PHE A 147 8.65 3.69 1.75
CA PHE A 147 8.47 4.35 0.46
C PHE A 147 7.34 5.38 0.43
N TYR A 148 6.38 5.31 1.36
CA TYR A 148 5.43 6.41 1.54
C TYR A 148 6.14 7.73 1.93
N ALA A 149 7.30 7.66 2.59
CA ALA A 149 8.10 8.84 2.96
C ALA A 149 8.72 9.57 1.75
N ALA A 150 8.81 8.93 0.57
CA ALA A 150 9.14 9.63 -0.68
C ALA A 150 8.13 10.77 -0.98
N GLY A 151 6.92 10.64 -0.44
CA GLY A 151 5.89 11.66 -0.43
C GLY A 151 6.29 13.00 0.21
N LEU A 152 7.37 13.02 0.99
CA LEU A 152 7.86 14.21 1.71
C LEU A 152 8.87 15.04 0.92
N MET A 153 9.26 14.59 -0.27
CA MET A 153 10.39 15.17 -1.03
C MET A 153 10.06 16.43 -1.83
N TRP A 154 8.82 16.92 -1.79
CA TRP A 154 8.42 18.19 -2.40
C TRP A 154 7.89 19.20 -1.38
N GLY A 155 8.10 20.48 -1.67
CA GLY A 155 7.50 21.60 -0.94
C GLY A 155 6.43 22.30 -1.78
N ARG A 156 5.82 23.33 -1.18
CA ARG A 156 4.78 24.15 -1.82
C ARG A 156 5.23 24.84 -3.12
N THR A 157 6.52 25.14 -3.25
CA THR A 157 7.10 25.90 -4.37
C THR A 157 8.09 25.08 -5.18
N THR A 158 8.09 23.75 -5.03
CA THR A 158 8.96 22.86 -5.82
C THR A 158 8.54 22.89 -7.29
N ASN A 159 9.52 22.78 -8.20
CA ASN A 159 9.25 22.64 -9.62
C ASN A 159 8.29 21.46 -9.88
N LEU A 160 7.27 21.68 -10.72
CA LEU A 160 6.23 20.68 -10.95
C LEU A 160 6.78 19.34 -11.48
N ALA A 161 7.79 19.35 -12.34
CA ALA A 161 8.40 18.11 -12.85
C ALA A 161 9.06 17.29 -11.73
N ILE A 162 9.66 17.97 -10.74
CA ILE A 162 10.25 17.32 -9.56
C ILE A 162 9.16 16.81 -8.62
N ALA A 163 8.08 17.58 -8.43
CA ALA A 163 6.94 17.14 -7.62
C ALA A 163 6.27 15.91 -8.25
N GLU A 164 6.05 15.90 -9.56
CA GLU A 164 5.52 14.76 -10.31
C GLU A 164 6.43 13.53 -10.17
N TYR A 165 7.75 13.68 -10.34
CA TYR A 165 8.70 12.59 -10.13
C TYR A 165 8.50 11.90 -8.78
N TRP A 166 8.49 12.66 -7.68
CA TRP A 166 8.32 12.08 -6.34
C TRP A 166 6.90 11.62 -6.04
N ARG A 167 5.88 12.24 -6.64
CA ARG A 167 4.48 11.81 -6.52
C ARG A 167 4.33 10.38 -7.03
N TRP A 168 4.93 10.04 -8.17
CA TRP A 168 4.82 8.70 -8.75
C TRP A 168 5.58 7.61 -7.98
N TRP A 169 6.55 7.97 -7.13
CA TRP A 169 7.10 7.01 -6.16
C TRP A 169 6.07 6.57 -5.11
N VAL A 170 5.12 7.45 -4.75
CA VAL A 170 4.04 7.10 -3.81
C VAL A 170 2.87 6.45 -4.55
N VAL A 171 2.55 6.90 -5.76
CA VAL A 171 1.37 6.39 -6.46
C VAL A 171 1.65 5.08 -7.16
N HIS A 172 2.62 5.04 -8.07
CA HIS A 172 2.92 3.82 -8.81
C HIS A 172 3.75 2.88 -7.93
N LEU A 173 4.91 3.31 -7.44
CA LEU A 173 5.80 2.35 -6.78
C LEU A 173 5.26 1.86 -5.42
N TRP A 174 4.68 2.75 -4.60
CA TRP A 174 4.14 2.39 -3.30
C TRP A 174 2.76 1.71 -3.36
N VAL A 175 1.79 2.21 -4.13
CA VAL A 175 0.49 1.54 -4.25
C VAL A 175 0.58 0.28 -5.09
N GLU A 176 1.14 0.36 -6.29
CA GLU A 176 1.19 -0.75 -7.25
C GLU A 176 2.26 -1.76 -6.85
N GLY A 177 3.52 -1.34 -6.77
CA GLY A 177 4.64 -2.25 -6.56
C GLY A 177 4.65 -2.92 -5.17
N PHE A 178 4.66 -2.14 -4.08
CA PHE A 178 4.89 -2.72 -2.76
C PHE A 178 3.67 -3.39 -2.12
N PHE A 179 2.44 -2.92 -2.39
CA PHE A 179 1.26 -3.67 -1.94
C PHE A 179 1.07 -4.98 -2.70
N GLU A 180 1.42 -5.05 -3.99
CA GLU A 180 1.37 -6.31 -4.74
C GLU A 180 2.33 -7.35 -4.16
N VAL A 181 3.59 -6.96 -3.89
CA VAL A 181 4.56 -7.84 -3.23
C VAL A 181 4.07 -8.25 -1.84
N PHE A 182 3.53 -7.32 -1.05
CA PHE A 182 2.98 -7.62 0.27
C PHE A 182 1.81 -8.60 0.21
N ALA A 183 0.83 -8.36 -0.65
CA ALA A 183 -0.35 -9.20 -0.85
C ALA A 183 0.06 -10.61 -1.29
N THR A 184 1.00 -10.71 -2.25
CA THR A 184 1.53 -11.99 -2.74
C THR A 184 2.22 -12.79 -1.62
N VAL A 185 3.05 -12.13 -0.80
CA VAL A 185 3.69 -12.76 0.35
C VAL A 185 2.66 -13.24 1.37
N VAL A 186 1.64 -12.41 1.67
CA VAL A 186 0.54 -12.75 2.60
C VAL A 186 -0.26 -13.94 2.10
N ALA A 187 -0.66 -13.94 0.83
CA ALA A 187 -1.40 -15.04 0.21
C ALA A 187 -0.62 -16.36 0.30
N ALA A 188 0.64 -16.33 -0.15
CA ALA A 188 1.53 -17.48 -0.05
C ALA A 188 1.71 -17.95 1.39
N PHE A 189 1.84 -17.02 2.34
CA PHE A 189 1.93 -17.33 3.76
C PHE A 189 0.66 -18.05 4.26
N LEU A 190 -0.53 -17.50 4.02
CA LEU A 190 -1.80 -18.12 4.41
C LEU A 190 -1.98 -19.52 3.81
N PHE A 191 -1.68 -19.69 2.52
CA PHE A 191 -1.77 -21.00 1.87
C PHE A 191 -0.76 -22.03 2.40
N THR A 192 0.45 -21.61 2.78
CA THR A 192 1.40 -22.51 3.45
C THR A 192 0.92 -22.93 4.84
N ARG A 193 0.32 -22.01 5.61
CA ARG A 193 -0.21 -22.29 6.95
C ARG A 193 -1.43 -23.21 6.93
N MET A 194 -2.23 -23.12 5.88
CA MET A 194 -3.36 -24.01 5.61
C MET A 194 -2.94 -25.38 5.06
N GLY A 195 -1.63 -25.62 4.87
CA GLY A 195 -1.11 -26.89 4.35
C GLY A 195 -1.34 -27.09 2.86
N LEU A 196 -1.73 -26.05 2.12
CA LEU A 196 -2.05 -26.13 0.69
C LEU A 196 -0.82 -25.95 -0.20
N LEU A 197 0.17 -25.17 0.27
CA LEU A 197 1.45 -24.98 -0.42
C LEU A 197 2.62 -25.46 0.44
N ARG A 198 3.63 -26.04 -0.22
CA ARG A 198 4.91 -26.35 0.42
C ARG A 198 5.71 -25.06 0.64
N ILE A 199 6.21 -24.84 1.85
CA ILE A 199 6.97 -23.63 2.24
C ILE A 199 8.09 -23.29 1.23
N LYS A 200 8.87 -24.29 0.81
CA LYS A 200 9.97 -24.10 -0.17
C LYS A 200 9.46 -23.60 -1.53
N SER A 201 8.36 -24.16 -2.02
CA SER A 201 7.76 -23.74 -3.30
C SER A 201 7.18 -22.34 -3.19
N ALA A 202 6.43 -22.06 -2.12
CA ALA A 202 5.86 -20.74 -1.87
C ALA A 202 6.95 -19.66 -1.78
N THR A 203 8.02 -19.91 -1.03
CA THR A 203 9.14 -18.96 -0.89
C THR A 203 9.81 -18.67 -2.23
N ASN A 204 10.10 -19.71 -3.02
CA ASN A 204 10.73 -19.53 -4.34
C ASN A 204 9.83 -18.79 -5.33
N ASN A 205 8.53 -19.13 -5.36
CA ASN A 205 7.58 -18.51 -6.28
C ASN A 205 7.34 -17.04 -5.92
N VAL A 206 7.18 -16.73 -4.64
CA VAL A 206 7.05 -15.33 -4.16
C VAL A 206 8.29 -14.52 -4.49
N LEU A 207 9.49 -15.08 -4.27
CA LEU A 207 10.74 -14.40 -4.60
C LEU A 207 10.85 -14.15 -6.11
N PHE A 208 10.52 -15.15 -6.94
CA PHE A 208 10.53 -15.02 -8.39
C PHE A 208 9.53 -13.97 -8.89
N ALA A 209 8.29 -14.02 -8.40
CA ALA A 209 7.26 -13.03 -8.70
C ALA A 209 7.73 -11.63 -8.29
N THR A 210 8.26 -11.48 -7.07
CA THR A 210 8.82 -10.21 -6.58
C THR A 210 9.91 -9.67 -7.49
N ILE A 211 10.84 -10.52 -7.95
CA ILE A 211 11.90 -10.11 -8.88
C ILE A 211 11.31 -9.58 -10.19
N ILE A 212 10.34 -10.29 -10.78
CA ILE A 212 9.72 -9.88 -12.05
C ILE A 212 8.96 -8.56 -11.87
N PHE A 213 8.08 -8.49 -10.87
CA PHE A 213 7.27 -7.30 -10.60
C PHE A 213 8.14 -6.08 -10.32
N LEU A 214 9.15 -6.20 -9.46
CA LEU A 214 10.03 -5.07 -9.14
C LEU A 214 10.98 -4.69 -10.27
N SER A 215 11.42 -5.65 -11.11
CA SER A 215 12.28 -5.34 -12.27
C SER A 215 11.55 -4.46 -13.27
N GLY A 216 10.25 -4.73 -13.51
CA GLY A 216 9.39 -3.87 -14.32
C GLY A 216 9.01 -2.58 -13.57
N GLY A 217 8.31 -2.71 -12.44
CA GLY A 217 7.66 -1.62 -11.71
C GLY A 217 8.57 -0.48 -11.24
N ILE A 218 9.79 -0.79 -10.77
CA ILE A 218 10.68 0.26 -10.27
C ILE A 218 11.04 1.26 -11.39
N LEU A 219 11.45 0.76 -12.56
CA LEU A 219 11.82 1.62 -13.68
C LEU A 219 10.62 1.99 -14.57
N GLY A 220 9.59 1.15 -14.58
CA GLY A 220 8.33 1.38 -15.27
C GLY A 220 7.55 2.55 -14.70
N THR A 221 7.80 2.95 -13.45
CA THR A 221 7.33 4.22 -12.85
C THR A 221 7.49 5.42 -13.80
N PHE A 222 8.53 5.43 -14.63
CA PHE A 222 8.80 6.51 -15.59
C PHE A 222 7.77 6.64 -16.73
N HIS A 223 6.88 5.68 -16.93
CA HIS A 223 5.77 5.82 -17.88
C HIS A 223 4.78 6.94 -17.54
N HIS A 224 4.75 7.34 -16.27
CA HIS A 224 3.97 8.50 -15.82
C HIS A 224 4.67 9.84 -16.09
N LEU A 225 5.95 9.80 -16.46
CA LEU A 225 6.80 10.99 -16.62
C LEU A 225 7.07 11.35 -18.08
N TYR A 226 6.48 10.64 -19.04
CA TYR A 226 6.68 10.86 -20.48
C TYR A 226 6.50 12.31 -20.90
N PHE A 227 5.48 12.97 -20.36
CA PHE A 227 5.06 14.30 -20.79
C PHE A 227 5.04 15.31 -19.63
N THR A 228 5.83 15.08 -18.59
CA THR A 228 5.92 15.95 -17.40
C THR A 228 7.20 16.79 -17.35
N GLY A 229 7.87 16.96 -18.50
CA GLY A 229 9.11 17.75 -18.62
C GLY A 229 10.40 16.97 -18.43
N THR A 230 10.39 15.65 -18.68
CA THR A 230 11.59 14.80 -18.56
C THR A 230 12.33 14.59 -19.90
N PRO A 231 13.64 14.26 -19.88
CA PRO A 231 14.40 13.95 -21.11
C PRO A 231 13.95 12.64 -21.78
N THR A 232 14.24 12.50 -23.08
CA THR A 232 13.92 11.30 -23.89
C THR A 232 14.41 9.98 -23.27
N GLY A 233 15.54 9.99 -22.55
CA GLY A 233 16.05 8.79 -21.88
C GLY A 233 15.10 8.23 -20.82
N VAL A 234 14.35 9.10 -20.11
CA VAL A 234 13.34 8.68 -19.12
C VAL A 234 12.16 8.01 -19.81
N MET A 235 11.73 8.55 -20.95
CA MET A 235 10.68 7.94 -21.78
C MET A 235 11.09 6.55 -22.30
N ALA A 236 12.32 6.40 -22.80
CA ALA A 236 12.81 5.11 -23.30
C ALA A 236 12.83 4.03 -22.19
N LEU A 237 13.29 4.39 -21.00
CA LEU A 237 13.27 3.51 -19.82
C LEU A 237 11.85 3.16 -19.41
N GLY A 238 10.98 4.17 -19.25
CA GLY A 238 9.59 3.97 -18.87
C GLY A 238 8.85 3.03 -19.84
N ALA A 239 9.03 3.22 -21.15
CA ALA A 239 8.36 2.39 -22.16
C ALA A 239 8.84 0.94 -22.15
N THR A 240 10.14 0.73 -21.97
CA THR A 240 10.72 -0.62 -21.99
C THR A 240 10.33 -1.40 -20.74
N PHE A 241 10.47 -0.78 -19.56
CA PHE A 241 10.25 -1.47 -18.29
C PHE A 241 8.78 -1.61 -17.91
N SER A 242 7.93 -0.63 -18.21
CA SER A 242 6.46 -0.78 -17.99
C SER A 242 5.85 -1.86 -18.88
N ALA A 243 6.38 -2.07 -20.10
CA ALA A 243 5.94 -3.19 -20.94
C ALA A 243 6.25 -4.56 -20.32
N LEU A 244 7.36 -4.66 -19.56
CA LEU A 244 7.72 -5.90 -18.85
C LEU A 244 6.79 -6.19 -17.67
N GLU A 245 6.11 -5.18 -17.11
CA GLU A 245 5.12 -5.38 -16.04
C GLU A 245 3.88 -6.15 -16.52
N VAL A 246 3.58 -6.13 -17.81
CA VAL A 246 2.45 -6.86 -18.40
C VAL A 246 2.73 -8.37 -18.45
N VAL A 247 4.00 -8.78 -18.54
CA VAL A 247 4.41 -10.18 -18.67
C VAL A 247 3.93 -11.07 -17.51
N PRO A 248 4.10 -10.72 -16.22
CA PRO A 248 3.52 -11.51 -15.14
C PRO A 248 1.98 -11.47 -15.13
N LEU A 249 1.36 -10.34 -15.50
CA LEU A 249 -0.09 -10.19 -15.49
C LEU A 249 -0.79 -11.13 -16.48
N VAL A 250 -0.21 -11.39 -17.65
CA VAL A 250 -0.78 -12.37 -18.59
C VAL A 250 -0.70 -13.82 -18.08
N LEU A 251 0.20 -14.08 -17.12
CA LEU A 251 0.37 -15.40 -16.49
C LEU A 251 -0.51 -15.59 -15.24
N ILE A 252 -1.15 -14.54 -14.72
CA ILE A 252 -1.96 -14.61 -13.50
C ILE A 252 -3.14 -15.57 -13.62
N GLY A 253 -3.61 -15.87 -14.84
CA GLY A 253 -4.66 -16.85 -15.09
C GLY A 253 -4.31 -18.26 -14.61
N PHE A 254 -3.03 -18.64 -14.65
CA PHE A 254 -2.58 -19.93 -14.10
C PHE A 254 -2.70 -19.96 -12.58
N GLU A 255 -2.37 -18.85 -11.91
CA GLU A 255 -2.49 -18.70 -10.47
C GLU A 255 -3.96 -18.68 -10.03
N ALA A 256 -4.81 -17.89 -10.71
CA ALA A 256 -6.25 -17.85 -10.46
C ALA A 256 -6.90 -19.24 -10.61
N PHE A 257 -6.53 -19.99 -11.65
CA PHE A 257 -7.01 -21.36 -11.83
C PHE A 257 -6.51 -22.32 -10.76
N HIS A 258 -5.25 -22.17 -10.34
CA HIS A 258 -4.68 -22.94 -9.23
C HIS A 258 -5.43 -22.69 -7.92
N ASN A 259 -5.67 -21.43 -7.56
CA ASN A 259 -6.44 -21.03 -6.38
C ASN A 259 -7.88 -21.57 -6.43
N TYR A 260 -8.52 -21.48 -7.60
CA TYR A 260 -9.85 -22.05 -7.80
C TYR A 260 -9.88 -23.57 -7.59
N ARG A 261 -8.91 -24.31 -8.15
CA ARG A 261 -8.81 -25.76 -7.92
C ARG A 261 -8.56 -26.08 -6.46
N MET A 262 -7.70 -25.31 -5.79
CA MET A 262 -7.45 -25.45 -4.36
C MET A 262 -8.73 -25.28 -3.54
N SER A 263 -9.60 -24.32 -3.87
CA SER A 263 -10.87 -24.09 -3.16
C SER A 263 -11.80 -25.32 -3.12
N LYS A 264 -11.59 -26.30 -4.01
CA LYS A 264 -12.36 -27.54 -4.10
C LYS A 264 -11.64 -28.76 -3.54
N SER A 265 -10.46 -28.58 -2.93
CA SER A 265 -9.60 -29.71 -2.54
C SER A 265 -10.03 -30.39 -1.22
N THR A 266 -10.71 -29.68 -0.33
CA THR A 266 -11.19 -30.20 0.96
C THR A 266 -12.51 -29.55 1.37
N GLU A 267 -13.31 -30.24 2.19
CA GLU A 267 -14.63 -29.74 2.62
C GLU A 267 -14.55 -28.46 3.46
N TRP A 268 -13.55 -28.35 4.34
CA TRP A 268 -13.38 -27.17 5.20
C TRP A 268 -12.98 -25.90 4.43
N LEU A 269 -12.48 -26.01 3.20
CA LEU A 269 -12.20 -24.84 2.35
C LEU A 269 -13.47 -24.16 1.84
N ALA A 270 -14.64 -24.80 1.96
CA ALA A 270 -15.92 -24.16 1.68
C ALA A 270 -16.14 -22.90 2.53
N ASP A 271 -15.60 -22.87 3.76
CA ASP A 271 -15.67 -21.71 4.65
C ASP A 271 -14.84 -20.51 4.13
N TYR A 272 -13.83 -20.78 3.31
CA TYR A 272 -12.95 -19.78 2.70
C TYR A 272 -13.33 -19.44 1.25
N LYS A 273 -14.51 -19.88 0.78
CA LYS A 273 -14.98 -19.68 -0.60
C LYS A 273 -14.88 -18.22 -1.03
N TRP A 274 -15.45 -17.30 -0.26
CA TRP A 274 -15.50 -15.90 -0.64
C TRP A 274 -14.11 -15.25 -0.64
N PRO A 275 -13.29 -15.34 0.43
CA PRO A 275 -11.92 -14.86 0.38
C PRO A 275 -11.13 -15.38 -0.83
N ILE A 276 -11.19 -16.68 -1.15
CA ILE A 276 -10.45 -17.27 -2.27
C ILE A 276 -10.99 -16.78 -3.63
N TYR A 277 -12.25 -16.40 -3.74
CA TYR A 277 -12.80 -15.87 -4.99
C TYR A 277 -12.38 -14.41 -5.25
N PHE A 278 -11.99 -13.68 -4.21
CA PHE A 278 -11.53 -12.29 -4.30
C PHE A 278 -10.00 -12.16 -4.21
N LEU A 279 -9.26 -13.28 -4.08
CA LEU A 279 -7.82 -13.33 -3.88
C LEU A 279 -7.13 -14.03 -5.06
#